data_AF-A0A522FIT1-F1
#
_entry.id   AF-A0A522FIT1-F1
#
_cell.length_a   1.000
_cell.length_b   1.000
_cell.length_c   1.000
_cell.angle_alpha   90.00
_cell.angle_beta   90.00
_cell.angle_gamma   90.00
#
_symmetry.space_group_name_H-M   'P 1'
#
loop_
_entity.id
_entity.type
_entity.pdbx_description
1 polymer ?
#
loop_
_entity_poly.entity_id
_entity_poly.type
_entity_poly.pdbx_seq_one_letter_code
_entity_poly.pdbx_strand_id
1 'polypeptide(L)'
;MPAKKVYEDDSAFAFEDINPQAPVHILVIPKKHIPTALDIEKNDHDLIGHLVDVANRIAKDKGIAERGYRVVMNCNPESGQTVYHIHLHMLGGRLMHWPPG
;
A
#
# COMPACT_ATOMS: atom_id res chain seq x y z
N MET A 1 8.23 1.73 17.76
CA MET A 1 8.89 2.87 17.09
C MET A 1 7.84 3.68 16.34
N PRO A 2 7.98 5.02 16.24
CA PRO A 2 7.08 5.80 15.41
C PRO A 2 7.22 5.40 13.93
N ALA A 3 6.10 5.30 13.22
CA ALA A 3 6.10 5.01 11.78
C ALA A 3 6.81 6.14 11.02
N LYS A 4 7.67 5.79 10.06
CA LYS A 4 8.33 6.79 9.21
C LYS A 4 7.36 7.24 8.12
N LYS A 5 6.68 8.34 8.40
CA LYS A 5 5.69 8.96 7.51
C LYS A 5 6.30 9.35 6.16
N VAL A 6 5.59 9.01 5.09
CA VAL A 6 5.92 9.35 3.69
C VAL A 6 4.86 10.28 3.09
N TYR A 7 3.59 10.07 3.42
CA TYR A 7 2.47 10.85 2.92
C TYR A 7 1.35 10.91 3.94
N GLU A 8 0.60 12.00 3.94
CA GLU A 8 -0.62 12.15 4.73
C GLU A 8 -1.51 13.23 4.11
N ASP A 9 -2.80 12.94 4.00
CA ASP A 9 -3.85 13.91 3.72
C ASP A 9 -5.10 13.59 4.56
N ASP A 10 -6.27 14.11 4.21
CA ASP A 10 -7.50 13.92 4.99
C ASP A 10 -8.03 12.47 4.96
N SER A 11 -7.73 11.71 3.91
CA SER A 11 -8.32 10.38 3.67
C SER A 11 -7.33 9.23 3.79
N ALA A 12 -6.03 9.48 3.63
CA ALA A 12 -4.99 8.46 3.53
C ALA A 12 -3.74 8.83 4.34
N PHE A 13 -3.00 7.79 4.70
CA PHE A 13 -1.71 7.88 5.37
C PHE A 13 -0.77 6.85 4.75
N ALA A 14 0.50 7.22 4.51
CA ALA A 14 1.50 6.29 4.01
C ALA A 14 2.79 6.36 4.81
N PHE A 15 3.40 5.19 5.04
CA PHE A 15 4.60 5.06 5.86
C PHE A 15 5.46 3.89 5.39
N GLU A 16 6.76 3.94 5.71
CA GLU A 16 7.69 2.85 5.43
C GLU A 16 7.35 1.64 6.29
N ASP A 17 7.28 0.46 5.66
CA ASP A 17 7.09 -0.81 6.36
C ASP A 17 8.31 -1.08 7.26
N ILE A 18 8.07 -1.52 8.49
CA ILE A 18 9.13 -1.83 9.46
C ILE A 18 9.93 -3.09 9.07
N ASN A 19 9.35 -3.96 8.24
CA ASN A 19 9.94 -5.20 7.73
C ASN A 19 9.94 -5.17 6.18
N PRO A 20 10.78 -4.33 5.55
CA PRO A 20 10.74 -4.10 4.12
C PRO A 20 11.07 -5.36 3.29
N GLN A 21 10.24 -5.67 2.30
CA GLN A 21 10.45 -6.80 1.36
C GLN A 21 11.08 -6.36 0.02
N ALA A 22 11.30 -5.06 -0.14
CA ALA A 22 11.97 -4.44 -1.27
C ALA A 22 12.66 -3.15 -0.81
N PRO A 23 13.65 -2.62 -1.57
CA PRO A 23 14.33 -1.37 -1.21
C PRO A 23 13.39 -0.18 -0.96
N VAL A 24 12.26 -0.15 -1.68
CA VAL A 24 11.12 0.71 -1.35
C VAL A 24 9.96 -0.22 -0.97
N HIS A 25 9.56 -0.23 0.30
CA HIS A 25 8.37 -0.92 0.79
C HIS A 25 7.55 0.04 1.65
N ILE A 26 6.39 0.47 1.12
CA ILE A 26 5.54 1.48 1.74
C ILE A 26 4.13 0.91 1.86
N LEU A 27 3.50 1.15 3.00
CA LEU A 27 2.09 0.84 3.22
C LEU A 27 1.29 2.12 3.02
N VAL A 28 0.29 2.08 2.13
CA VAL A 28 -0.71 3.14 1.96
C VAL A 28 -2.01 2.65 2.59
N ILE A 29 -2.51 3.36 3.60
CA ILE A 29 -3.72 3.00 4.35
C ILE A 29 -4.75 4.12 4.27
N PRO A 30 -6.06 3.79 4.29
CA PRO A 30 -7.08 4.79 4.55
C PRO A 30 -7.05 5.23 6.03
N LYS A 31 -7.55 6.44 6.32
CA LYS A 31 -7.88 6.82 7.70
C LYS A 31 -9.20 6.19 8.16
N LYS A 32 -10.15 5.98 7.23
CA LYS A 32 -11.34 5.16 7.47
C LYS A 32 -10.90 3.73 7.75
N HIS A 33 -11.40 3.14 8.84
CA HIS A 33 -11.16 1.73 9.10
C HIS A 33 -12.00 0.85 8.17
N ILE A 34 -11.33 0.05 7.35
CA ILE A 34 -11.92 -1.02 6.53
C ILE A 34 -11.12 -2.29 6.84
N PRO A 35 -11.70 -3.37 7.38
CA PRO A 35 -10.93 -4.52 7.87
C PRO A 35 -10.22 -5.31 6.77
N THR A 36 -10.93 -5.64 5.69
CA THR A 36 -10.41 -6.44 4.58
C THR A 36 -10.88 -5.88 3.23
N ALA A 37 -10.32 -6.38 2.13
CA ALA A 37 -10.78 -6.01 0.80
C ALA A 37 -12.22 -6.47 0.50
N LEU A 38 -12.75 -7.46 1.25
CA LEU A 38 -14.16 -7.89 1.14
C LEU A 38 -15.14 -6.88 1.73
N ASP A 39 -14.66 -6.02 2.64
CA ASP A 39 -15.48 -5.02 3.33
C ASP A 39 -15.51 -3.68 2.58
N ILE A 40 -14.95 -3.62 1.37
CA ILE A 40 -15.02 -2.43 0.51
C ILE A 40 -16.44 -2.32 -0.05
N GLU A 41 -17.11 -1.23 0.30
CA GLU A 41 -18.45 -0.92 -0.19
C GLU A 41 -18.41 0.06 -1.38
N LYS A 42 -19.55 0.23 -2.05
CA LYS A 42 -19.66 1.13 -3.21
C LYS A 42 -19.25 2.58 -2.90
N ASN A 43 -19.50 3.04 -1.67
CA ASN A 43 -19.11 4.38 -1.20
C ASN A 43 -17.59 4.52 -0.96
N ASP A 44 -16.82 3.42 -0.96
CA ASP A 44 -15.38 3.42 -0.75
C ASP A 44 -14.58 3.41 -2.06
N HIS A 45 -15.23 3.25 -3.22
CA HIS A 45 -14.52 3.12 -4.50
C HIS A 45 -13.59 4.31 -4.79
N ASP A 46 -14.04 5.54 -4.52
CA ASP A 46 -13.22 6.74 -4.69
C ASP A 46 -12.03 6.76 -3.72
N LEU A 47 -12.24 6.29 -2.48
CA LEU A 47 -11.16 6.13 -1.50
C LEU A 47 -10.13 5.11 -1.96
N ILE A 48 -10.55 3.96 -2.51
CA ILE A 48 -9.63 2.94 -3.04
C ILE A 48 -8.83 3.47 -4.23
N GLY A 49 -9.49 4.19 -5.16
CA GLY A 49 -8.81 4.89 -6.25
C GLY A 49 -7.75 5.86 -5.72
N HIS A 50 -8.12 6.64 -4.69
CA HIS A 50 -7.21 7.57 -4.04
C HIS A 50 -5.98 6.89 -3.41
N LEU A 51 -6.13 5.72 -2.76
CA LEU A 51 -4.99 4.96 -2.22
C LEU A 51 -3.99 4.56 -3.33
N VAL A 52 -4.50 4.18 -4.50
CA VAL A 52 -3.66 3.86 -5.67
C VAL A 52 -2.96 5.11 -6.21
N ASP A 53 -3.67 6.23 -6.31
CA ASP A 53 -3.08 7.51 -6.74
C ASP A 53 -1.98 8.00 -5.79
N VAL A 54 -2.17 7.83 -4.49
CA VAL A 54 -1.13 8.10 -3.48
C VAL A 54 0.10 7.21 -3.73
N ALA A 55 -0.07 5.90 -3.97
CA ALA A 55 1.04 5.02 -4.31
C ALA A 55 1.76 5.45 -5.60
N ASN A 56 1.02 5.84 -6.64
CA ASN A 56 1.57 6.34 -7.91
C ASN A 56 2.41 7.61 -7.70
N ARG A 57 1.93 8.55 -6.88
CA ARG A 57 2.66 9.76 -6.51
C ARG A 57 3.96 9.41 -5.77
N ILE A 58 3.86 8.55 -4.75
CA ILE A 58 5.03 8.11 -3.98
C ILE A 58 6.05 7.40 -4.87
N ALA A 59 5.62 6.64 -5.88
CA ALA A 59 6.50 6.00 -6.86
C ALA A 59 7.34 7.00 -7.65
N LYS A 60 6.71 8.12 -8.05
CA LYS A 60 7.38 9.23 -8.74
C LYS A 60 8.36 9.92 -7.79
N ASP A 61 7.92 10.25 -6.58
CA ASP A 61 8.73 10.95 -5.57
C ASP A 61 9.96 10.12 -5.13
N LYS A 62 9.83 8.78 -5.10
CA LYS A 62 10.93 7.85 -4.79
C LYS A 62 11.78 7.46 -6.01
N GLY A 63 11.48 7.97 -7.20
CA GLY A 63 12.25 7.71 -8.42
C GLY A 63 12.17 6.27 -8.93
N ILE A 64 11.08 5.55 -8.64
CA ILE A 64 10.89 4.15 -9.05
C ILE A 64 9.77 3.95 -10.08
N ALA A 65 9.01 5.00 -10.41
CA ALA A 65 7.88 4.92 -11.35
C ALA A 65 8.26 4.31 -12.70
N GLU A 66 9.29 4.84 -13.38
CA GLU A 66 9.71 4.37 -14.72
C GLU A 66 10.30 2.96 -14.71
N ARG A 67 10.93 2.55 -13.60
CA ARG A 67 11.47 1.20 -13.43
C ARG A 67 10.37 0.19 -13.09
N GLY A 68 9.19 0.65 -12.71
CA GLY A 68 8.09 -0.15 -12.22
C GLY A 68 8.14 -0.44 -10.72
N TYR A 69 6.96 -0.74 -10.19
CA TYR A 69 6.71 -1.18 -8.82
C TYR A 69 5.48 -2.10 -8.83
N ARG A 70 5.28 -2.84 -7.74
CA ARG A 70 4.12 -3.71 -7.54
C ARG A 70 3.26 -3.15 -6.43
N VAL A 71 1.95 -3.17 -6.64
CA VAL A 71 0.95 -2.97 -5.59
C VAL A 71 0.36 -4.31 -5.18
N VAL A 72 0.21 -4.54 -3.88
CA VAL A 72 -0.38 -5.78 -3.32
C VAL A 72 -1.37 -5.40 -2.21
N MET A 73 -2.53 -6.04 -2.20
CA MET A 73 -3.51 -5.92 -1.12
C MET A 73 -3.91 -7.33 -0.71
N ASN A 74 -3.53 -7.71 0.51
CA ASN A 74 -3.82 -9.03 1.06
C ASN A 74 -5.23 -9.03 1.68
N CYS A 75 -5.97 -10.10 1.48
CA CYS A 75 -7.29 -10.32 2.04
C CYS A 75 -7.34 -11.70 2.73
N ASN A 76 -7.59 -11.71 4.04
CA ASN A 76 -7.65 -12.91 4.87
C ASN A 76 -6.32 -13.70 4.99
N PRO A 77 -6.24 -14.70 5.91
CA PRO A 77 -4.96 -15.29 6.33
C PRO A 77 -4.14 -15.96 5.23
N GLU A 78 -4.77 -16.67 4.28
CA GLU A 78 -4.04 -17.40 3.23
C GLU A 78 -3.31 -16.49 2.24
N SER A 79 -3.75 -15.23 2.12
CA SER A 79 -3.03 -14.21 1.34
C SER A 79 -1.89 -13.55 2.13
N GLY A 80 -1.76 -13.83 3.43
CA GLY A 80 -0.79 -13.21 4.31
C GLY A 80 -1.26 -11.91 5.00
N GLN A 81 -2.57 -11.65 5.09
CA GLN A 81 -3.08 -10.52 5.86
C GLN A 81 -2.91 -10.77 7.37
N THR A 82 -2.17 -9.90 8.07
CA THR A 82 -1.92 -10.00 9.51
C THR A 82 -2.55 -8.87 10.33
N VAL A 83 -2.78 -7.72 9.70
CA VAL A 83 -3.46 -6.55 10.29
C VAL A 83 -4.78 -6.34 9.57
N TYR A 84 -5.88 -6.35 10.32
CA TYR A 84 -7.24 -6.18 9.81
C TYR A 84 -7.60 -4.69 9.69
N HIS A 85 -6.81 -3.98 8.88
CA HIS A 85 -7.08 -2.65 8.37
C HIS A 85 -6.42 -2.62 7.00
N ILE A 86 -7.16 -2.41 5.90
CA ILE A 86 -6.62 -2.55 4.55
C ILE A 86 -5.36 -1.69 4.36
N HIS A 87 -4.34 -2.29 3.77
CA HIS A 87 -3.08 -1.61 3.47
C HIS A 87 -2.62 -2.06 2.09
N LEU A 88 -2.43 -1.09 1.21
CA LEU A 88 -1.85 -1.30 -0.10
C LEU A 88 -0.33 -1.29 0.07
N HIS A 89 0.28 -2.46 -0.06
CA HIS A 89 1.73 -2.58 -0.12
C HIS A 89 2.22 -2.05 -1.46
N MET A 90 3.14 -1.12 -1.44
CA MET A 90 3.85 -0.60 -2.60
C MET A 90 5.31 -1.06 -2.51
N LEU A 91 5.72 -1.94 -3.44
CA LEU A 91 7.06 -2.55 -3.46
C LEU A 91 7.82 -2.17 -4.73
N GLY A 92 9.05 -1.67 -4.60
CA GLY A 92 9.87 -1.29 -5.74
C GLY A 92 11.36 -1.14 -5.43
N GLY A 93 12.11 -0.66 -6.42
CA GLY A 93 13.56 -0.47 -6.32
C GLY A 93 14.39 -1.71 -6.68
N ARG A 94 13.75 -2.85 -6.95
CA ARG A 94 14.36 -4.09 -7.48
C ARG A 94 13.43 -4.77 -8.47
N LEU A 95 13.94 -5.76 -9.21
CA LEU A 95 13.09 -6.64 -10.01
C LEU A 95 12.13 -7.42 -9.10
N MET A 96 10.84 -7.44 -9.48
CA MET A 96 9.81 -8.20 -8.77
C MET A 96 9.60 -9.55 -9.47
N HIS A 97 9.79 -10.65 -8.75
CA HIS A 97 9.65 -11.99 -9.31
C HIS A 97 8.19 -12.41 -9.51
N TRP A 98 8.00 -13.49 -10.26
CA TRP A 98 6.73 -14.18 -10.45
C TRP A 98 6.89 -15.66 -10.05
N PRO A 99 5.94 -16.25 -9.30
CA PRO A 99 4.68 -15.66 -8.80
C PRO A 99 4.89 -14.56 -7.72
N PRO A 100 3.85 -13.74 -7.42
CA PRO A 100 3.95 -12.56 -6.55
C PRO A 100 3.66 -12.90 -5.08
N GLY A 101 4.40 -13.87 -4.55
CA GLY A 101 4.08 -14.61 -3.34
C GLY A 101 4.40 -16.07 -3.60
#